data_AF-A0A7S2MKX8-F1
#
_entry.id   AF-A0A7S2MKX8-F1
#
_cell.length_a   1.000
_cell.length_b   1.000
_cell.length_c   1.000
_cell.angle_alpha   90.00
_cell.angle_beta   90.00
_cell.angle_gamma   90.00
#
_symmetry.space_group_name_H-M   'P 1'
#
loop_
_entity.id
_entity.type
_entity.pdbx_description
1 polymer ?
#
loop_
_entity_poly.entity_id
_entity_poly.type
_entity_poly.pdbx_seq_one_letter_code
_entity_poly.pdbx_strand_id
1 'polypeptide(L)'
;MAEVELVSVLEIHQADWAPFFDAIRTMLCESAGLLNISSQVMHDAVKARYFPNERSAIAIHRELIEFFGTAALETVNHERRSVELPFQMAQAHEFGMLSEFLVDIAHVRYLLADESLARELAELWVGACNGVMPDDLGEKYLEGFSRYEAVLREEA
;
A
#
# COMPACT_ATOMS: atom_id res chain seq x y z
N MET A 1 7.09 -3.77 5.45
CA MET A 1 6.03 -3.80 6.49
C MET A 1 6.67 -3.68 7.85
N ALA A 2 6.01 -3.01 8.79
CA ALA A 2 6.41 -2.98 10.19
C ALA A 2 6.17 -4.34 10.85
N GLU A 3 6.84 -4.61 11.98
CA GLU A 3 6.69 -5.88 12.70
C GLU A 3 5.23 -6.12 13.12
N VAL A 4 4.55 -5.10 13.66
CA VAL A 4 3.14 -5.21 14.07
C VAL A 4 2.21 -5.53 12.89
N GLU A 5 2.51 -4.99 11.70
CA GLU A 5 1.77 -5.29 10.48
C GLU A 5 1.99 -6.76 10.07
N LEU A 6 3.25 -7.24 10.12
CA LEU A 6 3.61 -8.63 9.81
C LEU A 6 2.95 -9.65 10.73
N VAL A 7 2.97 -9.39 12.04
CA VAL A 7 2.35 -10.27 13.03
C VAL A 7 0.83 -10.29 12.84
N SER A 8 0.23 -9.13 12.54
CA SER A 8 -1.21 -9.02 12.30
C SER A 8 -1.65 -9.71 11.00
N VAL A 9 -0.96 -9.52 9.89
CA VAL A 9 -1.34 -10.09 8.58
C VAL A 9 -1.12 -11.60 8.52
N LEU A 10 -0.13 -12.11 9.24
CA LEU A 10 0.14 -13.54 9.31
C LEU A 10 -0.68 -14.25 10.41
N GLU A 11 -1.43 -13.50 11.21
CA GLU A 11 -2.21 -14.00 12.35
C GLU A 11 -1.37 -14.83 13.35
N ILE A 12 -0.10 -14.45 13.54
CA ILE A 12 0.83 -15.18 14.41
C ILE A 12 0.79 -14.57 15.81
N HIS A 13 0.88 -15.39 16.86
CA HIS A 13 1.07 -14.87 18.22
C HIS A 13 2.49 -14.34 18.41
N GLN A 14 2.64 -13.21 19.12
CA GLN A 14 3.95 -12.61 19.38
C GLN A 14 4.95 -13.59 20.03
N ALA A 15 4.46 -14.51 20.86
CA ALA A 15 5.27 -15.54 21.52
C ALA A 15 5.90 -16.54 20.52
N ASP A 16 5.22 -16.80 19.40
CA ASP A 16 5.73 -17.68 18.33
C ASP A 16 6.60 -16.91 17.34
N TRP A 17 6.29 -15.64 17.11
CA TRP A 17 7.07 -14.75 16.24
C TRP A 17 8.46 -14.43 16.83
N ALA A 18 8.55 -14.11 18.12
CA ALA A 18 9.79 -13.60 18.72
C ALA A 18 11.01 -14.55 18.54
N PRO A 19 10.91 -15.87 18.82
CA PRO A 19 12.04 -16.78 18.61
C PRO A 19 12.45 -16.88 17.13
N PHE A 20 11.48 -16.83 16.22
CA PHE A 20 11.76 -16.82 14.78
C PHE A 20 12.46 -15.54 14.37
N PHE A 21 11.93 -14.38 14.77
CA PHE A 21 12.52 -13.07 14.49
C PHE A 21 13.96 -12.99 14.97
N ASP A 22 14.24 -13.42 16.21
CA ASP A 22 15.61 -13.46 16.75
C ASP A 22 16.56 -14.31 15.91
N ALA A 23 16.08 -15.45 15.40
CA ALA A 23 16.87 -16.34 14.56
C ALA A 23 17.20 -15.72 13.18
N ILE A 24 16.29 -14.91 12.62
CA ILE A 24 16.46 -14.29 11.30
C ILE A 24 16.94 -12.84 11.35
N ARG A 25 17.06 -12.24 12.55
CA ARG A 25 17.32 -10.80 12.74
C ARG A 25 18.57 -10.30 12.01
N THR A 26 19.61 -11.12 11.91
CA THR A 26 20.84 -10.76 11.20
C THR A 26 20.68 -10.72 9.68
N MET A 27 19.62 -11.34 9.16
CA MET A 27 19.25 -11.33 7.74
C MET A 27 18.22 -10.23 7.41
N LEU A 28 17.75 -9.51 8.42
CA LEU A 28 16.83 -8.39 8.26
C LEU A 28 17.56 -7.06 8.44
N CYS A 29 17.08 -6.03 7.75
CA CYS A 29 17.39 -4.63 8.04
C CYS A 29 16.09 -3.87 8.28
N GLU A 30 16.15 -2.85 9.12
CA GLU A 30 15.04 -1.94 9.36
C GLU A 30 15.34 -0.61 8.68
N SER A 31 14.38 -0.12 7.89
CA SER A 31 14.45 1.20 7.24
C SER A 31 13.10 1.88 7.39
N ALA A 32 13.08 3.06 8.01
CA ALA A 32 11.86 3.81 8.30
C ALA A 32 10.78 2.98 9.03
N GLY A 33 11.18 2.12 9.98
CA GLY A 33 10.25 1.25 10.73
C GLY A 33 9.74 0.04 9.94
N LEU A 34 10.25 -0.19 8.72
CA LEU A 34 9.89 -1.34 7.89
C LEU A 34 11.00 -2.38 7.89
N LEU A 35 10.63 -3.64 8.10
CA LEU A 35 11.55 -4.77 7.95
C LEU A 35 11.76 -5.10 6.47
N ASN A 36 13.01 -5.33 6.11
CA ASN A 36 13.44 -5.72 4.77
C ASN A 36 14.54 -6.81 4.84
N ILE A 37 14.74 -7.57 3.77
CA ILE A 37 15.81 -8.57 3.68
C ILE A 37 17.13 -7.84 3.35
N SER A 38 18.15 -8.03 4.18
CA SER A 38 19.41 -7.28 4.07
C SER A 38 20.28 -7.68 2.87
N SER A 39 20.14 -8.92 2.37
CA SER A 39 20.93 -9.46 1.27
C SER A 39 20.07 -9.63 0.02
N GLN A 40 20.49 -9.01 -1.08
CA GLN A 40 19.83 -9.17 -2.38
C GLN A 40 19.77 -10.64 -2.83
N VAL A 41 20.84 -11.40 -2.58
CA VAL A 41 20.88 -12.84 -2.94
C VAL A 41 19.83 -13.63 -2.16
N MET A 42 19.63 -13.31 -0.87
CA MET A 42 18.60 -13.93 -0.06
C MET A 42 17.20 -13.51 -0.53
N HIS A 43 17.03 -12.22 -0.82
CA HIS A 43 15.78 -11.70 -1.38
C HIS A 43 15.40 -12.43 -2.67
N ASP A 44 16.34 -12.59 -3.60
CA ASP A 44 16.11 -13.28 -4.87
C ASP A 44 15.81 -14.78 -4.67
N ALA A 45 16.48 -15.42 -3.71
CA ALA A 45 16.22 -16.82 -3.37
C ALA A 45 14.82 -17.01 -2.75
N VAL A 46 14.43 -16.14 -1.83
CA VAL A 46 13.07 -16.11 -1.25
C VAL A 46 12.05 -15.85 -2.36
N LYS A 47 12.32 -14.88 -3.24
CA LYS A 47 11.44 -14.55 -4.37
C LYS A 47 11.25 -15.75 -5.29
N ALA A 48 12.33 -16.41 -5.70
CA ALA A 48 12.27 -17.60 -6.54
C ALA A 48 11.51 -18.77 -5.86
N ARG A 49 11.62 -18.91 -4.54
CA ARG A 49 11.02 -20.02 -3.79
C ARG A 49 9.52 -19.84 -3.54
N TYR A 50 9.08 -18.61 -3.23
CA TYR A 50 7.71 -18.31 -2.79
C TYR A 50 6.88 -17.55 -3.83
N PHE A 51 7.52 -16.90 -4.79
CA PHE A 51 6.88 -16.18 -5.90
C PHE A 51 7.38 -16.72 -7.26
N PRO A 52 7.19 -18.02 -7.54
CA PRO A 52 7.75 -18.66 -8.73
C PRO A 52 7.15 -18.15 -10.04
N ASN A 53 6.01 -17.47 -9.98
CA ASN A 53 5.34 -16.87 -11.13
C ASN A 53 4.57 -15.61 -10.73
N GLU A 54 4.21 -14.81 -11.73
CA GLU A 54 3.49 -13.55 -11.57
C GLU A 54 2.13 -13.72 -10.87
N ARG A 55 1.42 -14.82 -11.12
CA ARG A 55 0.13 -15.09 -10.47
C ARG A 55 0.27 -15.24 -8.95
N SER A 56 1.33 -15.88 -8.46
CA SER A 56 1.61 -15.96 -7.02
C SER A 56 1.93 -14.59 -6.42
N ALA A 57 2.65 -13.73 -7.14
CA ALA A 57 2.92 -12.36 -6.69
C ALA A 57 1.63 -11.52 -6.62
N ILE A 58 0.80 -11.55 -7.68
CA ILE A 58 -0.49 -10.87 -7.72
C ILE A 58 -1.41 -11.32 -6.57
N ALA A 59 -1.44 -12.62 -6.26
CA ALA A 59 -2.25 -13.14 -5.16
C ALA A 59 -1.86 -12.50 -3.81
N ILE A 60 -0.57 -12.40 -3.52
CA ILE A 60 -0.08 -11.74 -2.29
C ILE A 60 -0.42 -10.24 -2.29
N HIS A 61 -0.30 -9.55 -3.43
CA HIS A 61 -0.72 -8.15 -3.50
C HIS A 61 -2.22 -7.97 -3.19
N ARG A 62 -3.07 -8.91 -3.62
CA ARG A 62 -4.51 -8.90 -3.25
C ARG A 62 -4.76 -9.14 -1.76
N GLU A 63 -4.04 -10.08 -1.15
CA GLU A 63 -4.09 -10.29 0.30
C GLU A 63 -3.67 -9.01 1.06
N LEU A 64 -2.66 -8.31 0.56
CA LEU A 64 -2.22 -7.04 1.13
C LEU A 64 -3.24 -5.91 0.95
N ILE A 65 -3.96 -5.86 -0.18
CA ILE A 65 -5.07 -4.91 -0.36
C ILE A 65 -6.15 -5.14 0.71
N GLU A 66 -6.53 -6.40 0.93
CA GLU A 66 -7.51 -6.76 1.96
C GLU A 66 -7.02 -6.38 3.36
N PHE A 67 -5.77 -6.71 3.69
CA PHE A 67 -5.15 -6.35 4.96
C PHE A 67 -5.15 -4.84 5.20
N PHE A 68 -4.57 -4.05 4.30
CA PHE A 68 -4.49 -2.60 4.47
C PHE A 68 -5.87 -1.91 4.42
N GLY A 69 -6.84 -2.50 3.71
CA GLY A 69 -8.22 -2.01 3.66
C GLY A 69 -8.98 -2.23 4.97
N THR A 70 -8.71 -3.34 5.67
CA THR A 70 -9.53 -3.80 6.81
C THR A 70 -8.84 -3.74 8.17
N ALA A 71 -7.52 -3.56 8.22
CA ALA A 71 -6.76 -3.48 9.46
C ALA A 71 -7.34 -2.43 10.42
N ALA A 72 -7.05 -2.56 11.71
CA ALA A 72 -7.39 -1.53 12.70
C ALA A 72 -6.47 -0.30 12.55
N LEU A 73 -6.91 0.89 12.99
CA LEU A 73 -6.12 2.12 12.87
C LEU A 73 -4.87 2.11 13.74
N GLU A 74 -4.89 1.35 14.84
CA GLU A 74 -3.77 1.12 15.73
C GLU A 74 -2.66 0.30 15.07
N THR A 75 -3.01 -0.57 14.11
CA THR A 75 -2.07 -1.38 13.33
C THR A 75 -1.61 -0.64 12.08
N VAL A 76 -2.55 -0.04 11.35
CA VAL A 76 -2.28 0.70 10.11
C VAL A 76 -3.06 2.01 10.11
N ASN A 77 -2.35 3.11 10.33
CA ASN A 77 -2.91 4.46 10.30
C ASN A 77 -3.27 4.91 8.87
N HIS A 78 -3.98 6.04 8.75
CA HIS A 78 -4.46 6.54 7.46
C HIS A 78 -3.32 6.88 6.47
N GLU A 79 -2.24 7.47 6.96
CA GLU A 79 -1.08 7.82 6.11
C GLU A 79 -0.46 6.56 5.50
N ARG A 80 -0.20 5.53 6.32
CA ARG A 80 0.36 4.26 5.89
C ARG A 80 -0.54 3.57 4.86
N ARG A 81 -1.87 3.58 5.06
CA ARG A 81 -2.84 3.06 4.08
C ARG A 81 -2.77 3.82 2.76
N SER A 82 -2.71 5.15 2.84
CA SER A 82 -2.70 6.00 1.66
C SER A 82 -1.49 5.80 0.77
N VAL A 83 -0.35 5.43 1.36
CA VAL A 83 0.87 5.10 0.61
C VAL A 83 0.82 3.67 0.06
N GLU A 84 0.39 2.69 0.86
CA GLU A 84 0.49 1.27 0.49
C GLU A 84 -0.61 0.81 -0.46
N LEU A 85 -1.87 1.14 -0.20
CA LEU A 85 -3.00 0.67 -1.01
C LEU A 85 -2.85 0.92 -2.51
N PRO A 86 -2.50 2.14 -2.99
CA PRO A 86 -2.36 2.36 -4.42
C PRO A 86 -1.24 1.53 -5.04
N PHE A 87 -0.12 1.35 -4.33
CA PHE A 87 0.96 0.46 -4.77
C PHE A 87 0.47 -0.99 -4.88
N GLN A 88 -0.21 -1.53 -3.86
CA GLN A 88 -0.71 -2.90 -3.88
C GLN A 88 -1.76 -3.12 -4.98
N MET A 89 -2.69 -2.18 -5.18
CA MET A 89 -3.70 -2.22 -6.26
C MET A 89 -3.06 -2.21 -7.65
N ALA A 90 -2.03 -1.38 -7.85
CA ALA A 90 -1.29 -1.34 -9.10
C ALA A 90 -0.57 -2.67 -9.40
N GLN A 91 0.12 -3.25 -8.41
CA GLN A 91 0.81 -4.54 -8.56
C GLN A 91 -0.16 -5.72 -8.73
N ALA A 92 -1.37 -5.63 -8.17
CA ALA A 92 -2.41 -6.64 -8.34
C ALA A 92 -3.22 -6.51 -9.63
N HIS A 93 -2.99 -5.44 -10.42
CA HIS A 93 -3.80 -5.07 -11.58
C HIS A 93 -5.29 -4.79 -11.25
N GLU A 94 -5.58 -4.35 -10.03
CA GLU A 94 -6.93 -3.97 -9.58
C GLU A 94 -7.22 -2.50 -9.95
N PHE A 95 -7.15 -2.19 -11.24
CA PHE A 95 -7.18 -0.82 -11.75
C PHE A 95 -8.49 -0.08 -11.47
N GLY A 96 -9.61 -0.80 -11.39
CA GLY A 96 -10.90 -0.23 -10.98
C GLY A 96 -10.84 0.30 -9.55
N MET A 97 -10.34 -0.52 -8.61
CA MET A 97 -10.14 -0.13 -7.21
C MET A 97 -9.16 1.03 -7.10
N LEU A 98 -8.06 1.00 -7.87
CA LEU A 98 -7.09 2.08 -7.90
C LEU A 98 -7.74 3.40 -8.37
N SER A 99 -8.53 3.38 -9.43
CA SER A 99 -9.21 4.60 -9.90
C SER A 99 -10.19 5.15 -8.86
N GLU A 100 -10.98 4.28 -8.23
CA GLU A 100 -11.89 4.68 -7.14
C GLU A 100 -11.15 5.27 -5.94
N PHE A 101 -10.01 4.70 -5.59
CA PHE A 101 -9.13 5.20 -4.53
C PHE A 101 -8.58 6.59 -4.86
N LEU A 102 -8.11 6.79 -6.10
CA LEU A 102 -7.48 8.03 -6.55
C LEU A 102 -8.45 9.21 -6.74
N VAL A 103 -9.77 8.97 -6.73
CA VAL A 103 -10.77 10.06 -6.77
C VAL A 103 -11.28 10.44 -5.38
N ASP A 104 -10.92 9.68 -4.35
CA ASP A 104 -11.29 9.98 -2.97
C ASP A 104 -10.31 10.98 -2.36
N ILE A 105 -10.76 12.21 -2.18
CA ILE A 105 -9.95 13.31 -1.63
C ILE A 105 -9.44 13.00 -0.21
N ALA A 106 -10.19 12.22 0.58
CA ALA A 106 -9.77 11.83 1.91
C ALA A 106 -8.47 11.00 1.88
N HIS A 107 -8.27 10.21 0.83
CA HIS A 107 -7.05 9.43 0.61
C HIS A 107 -5.97 10.25 -0.09
N VAL A 108 -6.33 10.97 -1.14
CA VAL A 108 -5.39 11.73 -1.99
C VAL A 108 -4.71 12.86 -1.24
N ARG A 109 -5.36 13.48 -0.24
CA ARG A 109 -4.72 14.53 0.56
C ARG A 109 -3.43 14.08 1.24
N TYR A 110 -3.34 12.79 1.62
CA TYR A 110 -2.14 12.22 2.22
C TYR A 110 -1.03 12.01 1.18
N LEU A 111 -1.39 11.65 -0.05
CA LEU A 111 -0.43 11.56 -1.16
C LEU A 111 0.10 12.94 -1.56
N LEU A 112 -0.74 13.97 -1.52
CA LEU A 112 -0.36 15.35 -1.85
C LEU A 112 0.43 16.05 -0.73
N ALA A 113 0.39 15.53 0.50
CA ALA A 113 1.10 16.11 1.63
C ALA A 113 2.63 15.93 1.52
N ASP A 114 3.09 14.95 0.73
CA ASP A 114 4.50 14.67 0.47
C ASP A 114 4.84 14.93 -1.01
N GLU A 115 5.89 15.72 -1.26
CA GLU A 115 6.28 16.12 -2.63
C GLU A 115 6.79 14.95 -3.49
N SER A 116 7.33 13.88 -2.88
CA SER A 116 7.69 12.66 -3.59
C SER A 116 6.44 11.91 -4.01
N LEU A 117 5.53 11.67 -3.08
CA LEU A 117 4.28 10.94 -3.33
C LEU A 117 3.35 11.69 -4.30
N ALA A 118 3.34 13.02 -4.24
CA ALA A 118 2.59 13.84 -5.19
C ALA A 118 3.07 13.65 -6.63
N ARG A 119 4.36 13.38 -6.85
CA ARG A 119 4.90 13.06 -8.19
C ARG A 119 4.47 11.67 -8.66
N GLU A 120 4.35 10.71 -7.75
CA GLU A 120 3.89 9.34 -8.06
C GLU A 120 2.40 9.29 -8.44
N LEU A 121 1.60 10.28 -8.03
CA LEU A 121 0.16 10.34 -8.33
C LEU A 121 -0.15 10.28 -9.84
N ALA A 122 0.67 10.93 -10.66
CA ALA A 122 0.50 10.89 -12.11
C ALA A 122 0.75 9.49 -12.68
N GLU A 123 1.77 8.79 -12.17
CA GLU A 123 2.12 7.43 -12.57
C GLU A 123 1.03 6.44 -12.15
N LEU A 124 0.44 6.62 -10.97
CA LEU A 124 -0.70 5.83 -10.50
C LEU A 124 -1.92 5.97 -11.41
N TRP A 125 -2.24 7.19 -11.87
CA TRP A 125 -3.33 7.43 -12.80
C TRP A 125 -3.08 6.83 -14.18
N VAL A 126 -1.86 6.97 -14.70
CA VAL A 126 -1.46 6.31 -15.95
C VAL A 126 -1.58 4.79 -15.82
N GLY A 127 -1.15 4.22 -14.68
CA GLY A 127 -1.30 2.79 -14.38
C GLY A 127 -2.76 2.35 -14.32
N ALA A 128 -3.60 3.07 -13.59
CA ALA A 128 -5.03 2.79 -13.41
C ALA A 128 -5.82 2.80 -14.72
N CYS A 129 -5.31 3.46 -15.76
CA CYS A 129 -6.01 3.66 -17.02
C CYS A 129 -5.25 3.07 -18.21
N ASN A 130 -4.54 1.96 -17.99
CA ASN A 130 -3.84 1.19 -19.01
C ASN A 130 -2.86 2.03 -19.86
N GLY A 131 -2.18 2.99 -19.23
CA GLY A 131 -1.18 3.84 -19.87
C GLY A 131 -1.73 5.15 -20.44
N VAL A 132 -3.02 5.45 -20.30
CA VAL A 132 -3.64 6.66 -20.83
C VAL A 132 -4.28 7.44 -19.70
N MET A 133 -3.95 8.73 -19.56
CA MET A 133 -4.61 9.59 -18.59
C MET A 133 -6.10 9.77 -18.95
N PRO A 134 -7.05 9.68 -18.00
CA PRO A 134 -8.45 9.93 -18.30
C PRO A 134 -8.72 11.36 -18.74
N ASP A 135 -9.47 11.54 -19.82
CA ASP A 135 -9.91 12.87 -20.28
C ASP A 135 -10.90 13.53 -19.30
N ASP A 136 -11.61 12.71 -18.51
CA ASP A 136 -12.62 13.12 -17.52
C ASP A 136 -12.06 13.30 -16.10
N LEU A 137 -10.72 13.30 -15.94
CA LEU A 137 -10.07 13.36 -14.63
C LEU A 137 -10.51 14.57 -13.79
N GLY A 138 -10.66 15.74 -14.44
CA GLY A 138 -11.12 16.95 -13.77
C GLY A 138 -12.54 16.82 -13.21
N GLU A 139 -13.44 16.18 -13.96
CA GLU A 139 -14.83 15.95 -13.53
C GLU A 139 -14.88 15.00 -12.33
N LYS A 140 -14.09 13.91 -12.38
CA LYS A 140 -13.96 12.93 -11.30
C LYS A 140 -13.47 13.57 -9.99
N TYR A 141 -12.46 14.45 -10.06
CA TYR A 141 -11.99 15.16 -8.88
C TYR A 141 -12.97 16.19 -8.36
N LEU A 142 -13.73 16.89 -9.22
CA LEU A 142 -14.78 17.80 -8.79
C LEU A 142 -15.91 17.06 -8.04
N GLU A 143 -16.27 15.87 -8.49
CA GLU A 143 -17.22 15.00 -7.78
C GLU A 143 -16.65 14.52 -6.44
N GLY A 144 -15.39 14.08 -6.40
CA GLY A 144 -14.68 13.73 -5.17
C GLY A 144 -14.65 14.89 -4.17
N PHE A 145 -14.31 16.09 -4.64
CA PHE A 145 -14.27 17.30 -3.82
C PHE A 145 -15.64 17.66 -3.27
N SER A 146 -16.70 17.57 -4.08
CA SER A 146 -18.07 17.85 -3.64
C SER A 146 -18.52 16.92 -2.50
N ARG A 147 -18.09 15.64 -2.52
CA ARG A 147 -18.34 14.69 -1.43
C ARG A 147 -17.55 15.03 -0.17
N TYR A 148 -16.34 15.57 -0.33
CA TYR A 148 -15.43 15.88 0.78
C TYR A 148 -15.62 17.29 1.35
N GLU A 149 -16.39 18.15 0.67
CA GLU A 149 -16.59 19.56 1.06
C GLU A 149 -17.10 19.72 2.51
N ALA A 150 -17.98 18.82 2.96
CA ALA A 150 -18.50 18.84 4.32
C ALA A 150 -17.38 18.71 5.38
N VAL A 151 -16.40 17.82 5.13
CA VAL A 151 -15.26 17.60 6.03
C VAL A 151 -14.36 18.83 6.04
N LEU A 152 -14.05 19.40 4.87
CA LEU A 152 -13.24 20.62 4.77
C LEU A 152 -13.85 21.81 5.50
N ARG A 153 -15.20 21.91 5.52
CA ARG A 153 -15.91 22.97 6.25
C ARG A 153 -15.87 22.78 7.77
N GLU A 154 -15.71 21.55 8.25
CA GLU A 154 -15.55 21.25 9.69
C GLU A 154 -14.11 21.45 10.17
N GLU A 155 -13.12 21.32 9.27
CA GLU A 155 -11.69 21.51 9.55
C GLU A 155 -11.24 23.00 9.51
N ALA A 156 -12.06 23.92 8.98
CA ALA A 156 -11.76 25.35 8.78
C ALA A 156 -12.26 26.28 9.90
#